data_AF-A0AAE1Q5E0-F1
#
_entry.id   AF-A0AAE1Q5E0-F1
#
_cell.length_a   1.000
_cell.length_b   1.000
_cell.length_c   1.000
_cell.angle_alpha   90.00
_cell.angle_beta   90.00
_cell.angle_gamma   90.00
#
_symmetry.space_group_name_H-M   'P 1'
#
loop_
_entity.id
_entity.type
_entity.pdbx_description
1 polymer ?
#
loop_
_entity_poly.entity_id
_entity_poly.type
_entity_poly.pdbx_seq_one_letter_code
_entity_poly.pdbx_strand_id
1 'polypeptide(L)'
;MAIGPVRRDLKYGLNQLRNRNIGNRCQYVLYDSKYQECPLPDIFGVFLLREWQKDHYWSLLNGKTLYASHGGVCYKYTPNEHQQIHVSSPAHLQANHEEADTLIAFHLENITYNTVIIRTSDTDVLVILIGSLGKKNLKERTRSTIIMDCGSGNSRRYINVTNIVNVLEERQPGLSRALLGYHAFTGCDFTSSFYRKGKLKPLEIVEKDAAGRYLHLFTCMGEVDGDVNIEVASEFVCKMYSQPKVRSVDEARYNKLMQMTGKIDQRAQYVSILWNHANFACPDQGLSPTDYGWSANGNLLQPVWFDGPSLPDALFTDRDNNKDDSNDTCSDSDETTIVKSTDVDSDADDHIYHEPSDDEAWSEDSDTDSQDVD
;
A
#
# COMPACT_ATOMS: atom_id res chain seq x y z
N MET A 1 -30.77 -14.17 -4.18
CA MET A 1 -30.60 -13.96 -2.72
C MET A 1 -29.32 -14.68 -2.29
N ALA A 2 -28.15 -14.09 -2.52
CA ALA A 2 -26.83 -14.70 -2.23
C ALA A 2 -25.74 -13.62 -2.00
N ILE A 3 -26.11 -12.49 -1.41
CA ILE A 3 -25.23 -11.31 -1.24
C ILE A 3 -24.38 -11.40 0.06
N GLY A 4 -24.75 -12.30 0.98
CA GLY A 4 -24.12 -12.45 2.30
C GLY A 4 -22.73 -13.14 2.35
N PRO A 5 -22.45 -14.18 1.53
CA PRO A 5 -21.13 -14.82 1.49
C PRO A 5 -20.08 -13.95 0.78
N VAL A 6 -20.48 -13.29 -0.31
CA VAL A 6 -19.59 -12.49 -1.17
C VAL A 6 -19.08 -11.22 -0.49
N ARG A 7 -19.91 -10.57 0.34
CA ARG A 7 -19.46 -9.45 1.19
C ARG A 7 -18.42 -9.88 2.23
N ARG A 8 -18.46 -11.13 2.71
CA ARG A 8 -17.44 -11.64 3.63
C ARG A 8 -16.12 -11.83 2.89
N ASP A 9 -16.10 -12.49 1.74
CA ASP A 9 -14.84 -12.79 1.02
C ASP A 9 -14.14 -11.53 0.49
N LEU A 10 -14.89 -10.54 0.00
CA LEU A 10 -14.34 -9.25 -0.42
C LEU A 10 -13.82 -8.43 0.78
N LYS A 11 -14.58 -8.42 1.89
CA LYS A 11 -14.16 -7.77 3.13
C LYS A 11 -12.99 -8.49 3.78
N TYR A 12 -12.85 -9.81 3.62
CA TYR A 12 -11.69 -10.59 4.08
C TYR A 12 -10.45 -10.34 3.22
N GLY A 13 -10.56 -10.35 1.89
CA GLY A 13 -9.45 -9.97 0.99
C GLY A 13 -8.97 -8.55 1.26
N LEU A 14 -9.89 -7.60 1.45
CA LEU A 14 -9.58 -6.21 1.80
C LEU A 14 -9.15 -6.04 3.27
N ASN A 15 -9.56 -6.93 4.20
CA ASN A 15 -9.06 -6.95 5.59
C ASN A 15 -7.67 -7.58 5.69
N GLN A 16 -7.25 -8.45 4.78
CA GLN A 16 -5.85 -8.87 4.70
C GLN A 16 -4.94 -7.69 4.33
N LEU A 17 -5.42 -6.75 3.50
CA LEU A 17 -4.76 -5.46 3.25
C LEU A 17 -4.71 -4.54 4.49
N ARG A 18 -5.52 -4.82 5.53
CA ARG A 18 -5.61 -4.00 6.75
C ARG A 18 -4.69 -4.50 7.87
N ASN A 19 -4.31 -5.77 7.89
CA ASN A 19 -3.66 -6.42 9.04
C ASN A 19 -2.13 -6.59 8.92
N ARG A 20 -1.44 -5.95 7.97
CA ARG A 20 0.04 -5.92 7.91
C ARG A 20 0.69 -4.54 8.07
N ASN A 21 -0.08 -3.48 8.30
CA ASN A 21 0.47 -2.15 8.63
C ASN A 21 0.76 -2.01 10.14
N ILE A 22 1.54 -2.93 10.69
CA ILE A 22 2.14 -2.75 12.02
C ILE A 22 3.65 -2.58 11.80
N GLY A 23 4.08 -1.32 11.76
CA GLY A 23 5.44 -0.93 12.13
C GLY A 23 6.55 -1.11 11.10
N ASN A 24 6.38 -0.70 9.84
CA ASN A 24 7.55 -0.42 9.00
C ASN A 24 8.05 0.99 9.30
N ARG A 25 9.03 1.09 10.21
CA ARG A 25 9.99 2.20 10.21
C ARG A 25 10.53 2.30 8.77
N CYS A 26 10.33 3.43 8.11
CA CYS A 26 11.09 3.78 6.92
C CYS A 26 12.57 3.84 7.33
N GLN A 27 13.31 2.75 7.15
CA GLN A 27 14.74 2.84 6.99
C GLN A 27 14.98 3.25 5.55
N TYR A 28 15.39 4.51 5.36
CA TYR A 28 16.08 4.89 4.14
C TYR A 28 17.31 3.99 4.03
N VAL A 29 17.27 2.99 3.15
CA VAL A 29 18.47 2.26 2.74
C VAL A 29 19.21 3.19 1.79
N LEU A 30 20.04 4.06 2.36
CA LEU A 30 21.12 4.68 1.61
C LEU A 30 22.00 3.51 1.11
N TYR A 31 22.03 3.32 -0.20
CA TYR A 31 22.94 2.36 -0.85
C TYR A 31 24.39 2.78 -0.54
N ASP A 32 24.96 2.21 0.51
CA ASP A 32 26.40 2.23 0.73
C ASP A 32 27.03 1.19 -0.21
N SER A 33 27.78 1.69 -1.19
CA SER A 33 28.52 0.96 -2.24
C SER A 33 29.56 -0.08 -1.77
N LYS A 34 29.48 -0.55 -0.51
CA LYS A 34 30.47 -1.43 0.13
C LYS A 34 29.95 -2.81 0.52
N TYR A 35 28.67 -3.12 0.34
CA TYR A 35 28.18 -4.50 0.49
C TYR A 35 28.31 -5.23 -0.85
N GLN A 36 29.41 -5.95 -0.99
CA GLN A 36 29.54 -7.01 -1.98
C GLN A 36 28.41 -8.02 -1.71
N GLU A 37 27.42 -8.08 -2.61
CA GLU A 37 26.24 -8.93 -2.52
C GLU A 37 26.65 -10.34 -2.11
N CYS A 38 26.13 -10.82 -0.98
CA CYS A 38 26.39 -12.19 -0.55
C CYS A 38 25.52 -13.11 -1.42
N PRO A 39 26.10 -13.95 -2.30
CA PRO A 39 25.34 -14.74 -3.28
C PRO A 39 24.60 -15.95 -2.65
N LEU A 40 24.44 -15.95 -1.32
CA LEU A 40 23.86 -17.07 -0.57
C LEU A 40 22.47 -17.49 -1.08
N PRO A 41 21.52 -16.57 -1.35
CA PRO A 41 20.21 -16.94 -1.90
C PRO A 41 20.32 -17.65 -3.25
N ASP A 42 21.14 -17.12 -4.16
CA ASP A 42 21.34 -17.69 -5.50
C ASP A 42 22.06 -19.04 -5.44
N ILE A 43 23.10 -19.15 -4.61
CA ILE A 43 23.82 -20.41 -4.39
C ILE A 43 22.86 -21.47 -3.84
N PHE A 44 22.01 -21.11 -2.89
CA PHE A 44 21.04 -22.02 -2.31
C PHE A 44 19.99 -22.45 -3.34
N GLY A 45 19.48 -21.54 -4.16
CA GLY A 45 18.57 -21.85 -5.26
C GLY A 45 19.18 -22.85 -6.25
N VAL A 46 20.41 -22.60 -6.70
CA VAL A 46 21.15 -23.51 -7.59
C VAL A 46 21.40 -24.87 -6.92
N PHE A 47 21.74 -24.88 -5.62
CA PHE A 47 21.90 -26.11 -4.85
C PHE A 47 20.60 -26.94 -4.86
N LEU A 48 19.46 -26.33 -4.53
CA LEU A 48 18.17 -27.03 -4.52
C LEU A 48 17.84 -27.61 -5.90
N LEU A 49 18.06 -26.87 -6.98
CA LEU A 49 17.83 -27.37 -8.33
C LEU A 49 18.68 -28.61 -8.64
N ARG A 50 19.93 -28.64 -8.20
CA ARG A 50 20.80 -29.81 -8.38
C ARG A 50 20.38 -30.99 -7.50
N GLU A 51 19.95 -30.72 -6.26
CA GLU A 51 19.48 -31.78 -5.36
C GLU A 51 18.28 -32.52 -5.94
N TRP A 52 17.28 -31.80 -6.47
CA TRP A 52 16.09 -32.40 -7.08
C TRP A 52 16.36 -33.27 -8.32
N GLN A 53 17.57 -33.26 -8.87
CA GLN A 53 17.95 -34.15 -9.99
C GLN A 53 18.34 -35.55 -9.53
N LYS A 54 18.60 -35.75 -8.23
CA LYS A 54 19.08 -37.04 -7.71
C LYS A 54 17.97 -38.08 -7.68
N ASP A 55 18.26 -39.27 -8.20
CA ASP A 55 17.30 -40.37 -8.36
C ASP A 55 16.59 -40.79 -7.06
N HIS A 56 17.19 -40.57 -5.89
CA HIS A 56 16.54 -40.90 -4.60
C HIS A 56 15.28 -40.06 -4.33
N TYR A 57 15.10 -38.91 -4.98
CA TYR A 57 13.87 -38.11 -4.92
C TYR A 57 12.74 -38.66 -5.82
N TRP A 58 13.01 -39.67 -6.64
CA TRP A 58 12.00 -40.30 -7.50
C TRP A 58 10.78 -40.77 -6.70
N SER A 59 11.03 -41.41 -5.55
CA SER A 59 9.97 -41.92 -4.66
C SER A 59 9.17 -40.78 -4.02
N LEU A 60 9.80 -39.64 -3.74
CA LEU A 60 9.15 -38.45 -3.17
C LEU A 60 8.24 -37.76 -4.20
N LEU A 61 8.68 -37.68 -5.46
CA LEU A 61 7.87 -37.12 -6.54
C LEU A 61 6.65 -38.00 -6.82
N ASN A 62 6.77 -39.33 -6.67
CA ASN A 62 5.66 -40.29 -6.77
C ASN A 62 4.81 -40.08 -8.04
N GLY A 63 5.47 -40.05 -9.20
CA GLY A 63 4.82 -39.82 -10.51
C GLY A 63 4.45 -38.36 -10.81
N LYS A 64 4.64 -37.42 -9.88
CA LYS A 64 4.35 -36.00 -10.11
C LYS A 64 5.50 -35.33 -10.85
N THR A 65 5.16 -34.35 -11.67
CA THR A 65 6.14 -33.47 -12.31
C THR A 65 6.38 -32.25 -11.43
N LEU A 66 7.65 -31.92 -11.17
CA LEU A 66 8.05 -30.69 -10.49
C LEU A 66 8.55 -29.68 -11.52
N TYR A 67 8.12 -28.43 -11.38
CA TYR A 67 8.68 -27.28 -12.09
C TYR A 67 9.35 -26.36 -11.09
N ALA A 68 10.58 -25.92 -11.37
CA ALA A 68 11.32 -25.00 -10.51
C ALA A 68 12.03 -23.97 -11.37
N SER A 69 11.92 -22.70 -11.00
CA SER A 69 12.52 -21.58 -11.76
C SER A 69 13.61 -20.89 -10.96
N HIS A 70 14.71 -20.52 -11.61
CA HIS A 70 15.82 -19.76 -11.02
C HIS A 70 16.62 -19.05 -12.11
N GLY A 71 16.99 -17.79 -11.89
CA GLY A 71 17.92 -17.06 -12.77
C GLY A 71 17.50 -17.04 -14.24
N GLY A 72 16.20 -16.83 -14.51
CA GLY A 72 15.68 -16.82 -15.87
C GLY A 72 15.28 -18.18 -16.45
N VAL A 73 15.65 -19.28 -15.78
CA VAL A 73 15.48 -20.64 -16.31
C VAL A 73 14.44 -21.43 -15.51
N CYS A 74 13.48 -22.03 -16.21
CA CYS A 74 12.53 -22.99 -15.64
C CYS A 74 12.93 -24.43 -15.99
N TYR A 75 13.07 -25.26 -14.96
CA TYR A 75 13.43 -26.66 -15.03
C TYR A 75 12.21 -27.53 -14.73
N LYS A 76 11.99 -28.55 -15.56
CA LYS A 76 10.96 -29.58 -15.42
C LYS A 76 11.61 -30.90 -15.05
N TYR A 77 11.24 -31.44 -13.89
CA TYR A 77 11.70 -32.72 -13.35
C TYR A 77 10.57 -33.73 -13.47
N THR A 78 10.81 -34.82 -14.19
CA THR A 78 9.82 -35.87 -14.45
C THR A 78 10.40 -37.23 -14.05
N PRO A 79 9.81 -37.93 -13.06
CA PRO A 79 10.23 -39.29 -12.71
C PRO A 79 9.91 -40.25 -13.88
N ASN A 80 10.87 -41.08 -14.27
CA ASN A 80 10.70 -42.08 -15.32
C ASN A 80 10.45 -43.49 -14.75
N GLU A 81 10.20 -44.47 -15.63
CA GLU A 81 9.93 -45.87 -15.26
C GLU A 81 11.16 -46.58 -14.66
N HIS A 82 12.36 -46.05 -14.90
CA HIS A 82 13.64 -46.61 -14.44
C HIS A 82 14.11 -46.03 -13.10
N GLN A 83 13.21 -45.41 -12.33
CA GLN A 83 13.52 -44.77 -11.03
C GLN A 83 14.50 -43.59 -11.13
N GLN A 84 14.55 -42.92 -12.28
CA GLN A 84 15.41 -41.76 -12.50
C GLN A 84 14.59 -40.49 -12.69
N ILE A 85 15.22 -39.34 -12.49
CA ILE A 85 14.61 -38.03 -12.72
C ILE A 85 15.11 -37.47 -14.04
N HIS A 86 14.22 -37.37 -15.02
CA HIS A 86 14.50 -36.70 -16.27
C HIS A 86 14.29 -35.19 -16.12
N VAL A 87 15.29 -34.40 -16.51
CA VAL A 87 15.28 -32.94 -16.40
C VAL A 87 15.22 -32.32 -17.80
N SER A 88 14.32 -31.35 -17.98
CA SER A 88 14.20 -30.58 -19.23
C SER A 88 13.90 -29.12 -18.95
N SER A 89 14.11 -28.23 -19.92
CA SER A 89 13.83 -26.79 -19.80
C SER A 89 12.78 -26.37 -20.84
N PRO A 90 11.48 -26.33 -20.49
CA PRO A 90 10.42 -26.00 -21.44
C PRO A 90 10.49 -24.53 -21.85
N ALA A 91 10.69 -24.26 -23.15
CA ALA A 91 10.91 -22.91 -23.69
C ALA A 91 9.78 -21.91 -23.34
N HIS A 92 8.53 -22.35 -23.31
CA HIS A 92 7.36 -21.51 -23.01
C HIS A 92 7.21 -21.13 -21.53
N LEU A 93 8.04 -21.68 -20.63
CA LEU A 93 8.06 -21.33 -19.21
C LEU A 93 9.36 -20.62 -18.80
N GLN A 94 10.23 -20.25 -19.75
CA GLN A 94 11.43 -19.49 -19.44
C GLN A 94 11.06 -18.01 -19.33
N ALA A 95 11.48 -17.34 -18.26
CA ALA A 95 11.19 -15.93 -18.04
C ALA A 95 12.15 -15.30 -17.03
N ASN A 96 12.49 -14.02 -17.23
CA ASN A 96 13.50 -13.25 -16.48
C ASN A 96 12.87 -12.25 -15.49
N HIS A 97 11.78 -12.64 -14.84
CA HIS A 97 11.18 -11.85 -13.78
C HIS A 97 12.13 -11.72 -12.59
N GLU A 98 12.23 -10.51 -12.03
CA GLU A 98 12.99 -10.24 -10.81
C GLU A 98 12.31 -10.85 -9.58
N GLU A 99 10.98 -10.69 -9.47
CA GLU A 99 10.20 -11.15 -8.32
C GLU A 99 9.37 -12.41 -8.60
N ALA A 100 9.13 -13.18 -7.54
CA ALA A 100 8.39 -14.44 -7.62
C ALA A 100 6.90 -14.25 -7.90
N ASP A 101 6.30 -13.14 -7.48
CA ASP A 101 4.89 -12.84 -7.61
C ASP A 101 4.45 -12.67 -9.08
N THR A 102 5.22 -11.92 -9.87
CA THR A 102 5.02 -11.74 -11.31
C THR A 102 5.38 -13.00 -12.08
N LEU A 103 6.39 -13.76 -11.64
CA LEU A 103 6.74 -15.06 -12.23
C LEU A 103 5.63 -16.10 -12.05
N ILE A 104 4.96 -16.13 -10.88
CA ILE A 104 3.79 -16.99 -10.63
C ILE A 104 2.66 -16.66 -11.62
N ALA A 105 2.38 -15.37 -11.83
CA ALA A 105 1.36 -14.95 -12.79
C ALA A 105 1.75 -15.33 -14.22
N PHE A 106 3.00 -15.15 -14.62
CA PHE A 106 3.51 -15.61 -15.92
C PHE A 106 3.34 -17.11 -16.13
N HIS A 107 3.72 -17.94 -15.15
CA HIS A 107 3.54 -19.39 -15.26
C HIS A 107 2.08 -19.77 -15.41
N LEU A 108 1.18 -19.13 -14.65
CA LEU A 108 -0.25 -19.37 -14.76
C LEU A 108 -0.81 -19.09 -16.16
N GLU A 109 -0.30 -18.05 -16.84
CA GLU A 109 -0.69 -17.71 -18.21
C GLU A 109 -0.21 -18.74 -19.25
N ASN A 110 0.89 -19.44 -18.96
CA ASN A 110 1.56 -20.35 -19.90
C ASN A 110 1.31 -21.84 -19.63
N ILE A 111 0.56 -22.18 -18.58
CA ILE A 111 0.14 -23.56 -18.29
C ILE A 111 -1.33 -23.80 -18.67
N THR A 112 -1.66 -25.03 -19.06
CA THR A 112 -3.04 -25.42 -19.38
C THR A 112 -3.54 -26.44 -18.37
N TYR A 113 -4.34 -25.99 -17.41
CA TYR A 113 -4.97 -26.85 -16.41
C TYR A 113 -6.39 -26.36 -16.08
N ASN A 114 -7.29 -27.28 -15.75
CA ASN A 114 -8.67 -26.95 -15.37
C ASN A 114 -8.74 -26.25 -14.00
N THR A 115 -7.88 -26.66 -13.07
CA THR A 115 -7.82 -26.11 -11.71
C THR A 115 -6.38 -25.91 -11.30
N VAL A 116 -6.04 -24.70 -10.83
CA VAL A 116 -4.71 -24.35 -10.36
C VAL A 116 -4.80 -23.83 -8.93
N ILE A 117 -3.97 -24.37 -8.04
CA ILE A 117 -3.84 -23.91 -6.65
C ILE A 117 -2.50 -23.20 -6.51
N ILE A 118 -2.54 -21.95 -6.08
CA ILE A 118 -1.37 -21.10 -5.87
C ILE A 118 -1.18 -20.94 -4.37
N ARG A 119 -0.13 -21.53 -3.83
CA ARG A 119 0.20 -21.45 -2.41
C ARG A 119 1.06 -20.22 -2.14
N THR A 120 0.49 -19.20 -1.51
CA THR A 120 1.22 -18.01 -1.07
C THR A 120 0.46 -17.27 0.03
N SER A 121 1.18 -16.55 0.88
CA SER A 121 0.59 -15.61 1.86
C SER A 121 0.74 -14.15 1.47
N ASP A 122 1.32 -13.92 0.29
CA ASP A 122 1.59 -12.59 -0.24
C ASP A 122 0.35 -12.03 -0.93
N THR A 123 -0.02 -10.80 -0.56
CA THR A 123 -1.18 -10.10 -1.12
C THR A 123 -0.92 -9.59 -2.53
N ASP A 124 0.33 -9.34 -2.90
CA ASP A 124 0.66 -8.77 -4.21
C ASP A 124 0.40 -9.79 -5.31
N VAL A 125 0.66 -11.07 -5.04
CA VAL A 125 0.23 -12.18 -5.90
C VAL A 125 -1.29 -12.14 -6.14
N LEU A 126 -2.12 -11.93 -5.11
CA LEU A 126 -3.57 -11.88 -5.27
C LEU A 126 -3.99 -10.75 -6.22
N VAL A 127 -3.45 -9.56 -6.04
CA VAL A 127 -3.78 -8.39 -6.85
C VAL A 127 -3.30 -8.58 -8.30
N ILE A 128 -2.09 -9.10 -8.50
CA ILE A 128 -1.54 -9.39 -9.82
C ILE A 128 -2.40 -10.42 -10.56
N LEU A 129 -2.80 -11.49 -9.88
CA LEU A 129 -3.69 -12.50 -10.46
C LEU A 129 -5.05 -11.91 -10.85
N ILE A 130 -5.66 -11.08 -9.99
CA ILE A 130 -6.92 -10.41 -10.28
C ILE A 130 -6.78 -9.53 -11.53
N GLY A 131 -5.72 -8.71 -11.59
CA GLY A 131 -5.46 -7.85 -12.74
C GLY A 131 -5.18 -8.60 -14.04
N SER A 132 -4.38 -9.67 -13.99
CA SER A 132 -4.07 -10.50 -15.16
C SER A 132 -5.33 -11.16 -15.72
N LEU A 133 -6.16 -11.74 -14.84
CA LEU A 133 -7.44 -12.34 -15.24
C LEU A 133 -8.46 -11.31 -15.71
N GLY A 134 -8.38 -10.08 -15.22
CA GLY A 134 -9.19 -8.95 -15.66
C GLY A 134 -8.96 -8.55 -17.10
N LYS A 135 -7.75 -8.76 -17.64
CA LYS A 135 -7.42 -8.52 -19.05
C LYS A 135 -8.10 -9.53 -19.99
N LYS A 136 -8.54 -10.67 -19.47
CA LYS A 136 -9.16 -11.76 -20.24
C LYS A 136 -10.67 -11.59 -20.38
N ASN A 137 -11.19 -12.03 -21.51
CA ASN A 137 -12.63 -12.13 -21.72
C ASN A 137 -13.24 -13.23 -20.84
N LEU A 138 -14.56 -13.18 -20.60
CA LEU A 138 -15.26 -14.13 -19.72
C LEU A 138 -15.03 -15.60 -20.10
N LYS A 139 -15.00 -15.92 -21.40
CA LYS A 139 -14.75 -17.29 -21.90
C LYS A 139 -13.35 -17.78 -21.56
N GLU A 140 -12.34 -16.90 -21.65
CA GLU A 140 -10.94 -17.25 -21.33
C GLU A 140 -10.74 -17.38 -19.83
N ARG A 141 -11.31 -16.45 -19.07
CA ARG A 141 -11.22 -16.41 -17.61
C ARG A 141 -11.85 -17.62 -16.94
N THR A 142 -12.92 -18.17 -17.52
CA THR A 142 -13.64 -19.32 -16.97
C THR A 142 -13.10 -20.67 -17.43
N ARG A 143 -12.05 -20.71 -18.28
CA ARG A 143 -11.38 -21.97 -18.68
C ARG A 143 -10.70 -22.68 -17.51
N SER A 144 -10.20 -21.91 -16.55
CA SER A 144 -9.45 -22.43 -15.41
C SER A 144 -9.98 -21.84 -14.11
N THR A 145 -10.14 -22.69 -13.10
CA THR A 145 -10.44 -22.26 -11.73
C THR A 145 -9.14 -22.03 -10.99
N ILE A 146 -8.91 -20.78 -10.55
CA ILE A 146 -7.70 -20.37 -9.88
C ILE A 146 -8.01 -20.12 -8.41
N ILE A 147 -7.32 -20.85 -7.55
CA ILE A 147 -7.51 -20.81 -6.11
C ILE A 147 -6.20 -20.42 -5.45
N MET A 148 -6.21 -19.37 -4.64
CA MET A 148 -5.09 -19.01 -3.80
C MET A 148 -5.24 -19.67 -2.43
N ASP A 149 -4.23 -20.41 -2.00
CA ASP A 149 -4.15 -21.04 -0.69
C ASP A 149 -3.21 -20.24 0.22
N CYS A 150 -3.77 -19.55 1.21
CA CYS A 150 -3.08 -18.59 2.08
C CYS A 150 -3.25 -18.94 3.56
N GLY A 151 -2.39 -18.39 4.42
CA GLY A 151 -2.37 -18.68 5.87
C GLY A 151 -1.85 -20.07 6.23
N SER A 152 -1.87 -20.43 7.51
CA SER A 152 -1.42 -21.74 8.03
C SER A 152 -2.24 -22.20 9.23
N GLY A 153 -2.32 -23.52 9.45
CA GLY A 153 -3.12 -24.09 10.54
C GLY A 153 -4.58 -23.61 10.50
N ASN A 154 -5.09 -23.16 11.65
CA ASN A 154 -6.46 -22.66 11.79
C ASN A 154 -6.76 -21.39 10.96
N SER A 155 -5.71 -20.67 10.54
CA SER A 155 -5.81 -19.48 9.69
C SER A 155 -5.75 -19.78 8.18
N ARG A 156 -5.60 -21.06 7.78
CA ARG A 156 -5.52 -21.42 6.36
C ARG A 156 -6.85 -21.14 5.65
N ARG A 157 -6.79 -20.52 4.47
CA ARG A 157 -7.96 -20.12 3.67
C ARG A 157 -7.70 -20.38 2.19
N TYR A 158 -8.74 -20.82 1.49
CA TYR A 158 -8.76 -20.98 0.04
C TYR A 158 -9.61 -19.88 -0.58
N ILE A 159 -8.98 -19.04 -1.40
CA ILE A 159 -9.59 -17.87 -2.02
C ILE A 159 -9.78 -18.17 -3.50
N ASN A 160 -11.02 -18.25 -3.97
CA ASN A 160 -11.31 -18.46 -5.39
C ASN A 160 -11.13 -17.14 -6.16
N VAL A 161 -9.96 -16.97 -6.77
CA VAL A 161 -9.58 -15.74 -7.48
C VAL A 161 -10.43 -15.56 -8.74
N THR A 162 -10.71 -16.64 -9.47
CA THR A 162 -11.59 -16.59 -10.66
C THR A 162 -12.97 -16.02 -10.31
N ASN A 163 -13.55 -16.44 -9.19
CA ASN A 163 -14.83 -15.93 -8.70
C ASN A 163 -14.74 -14.46 -8.30
N ILE A 164 -13.67 -14.05 -7.60
CA ILE A 164 -13.47 -12.65 -7.22
C ILE A 164 -13.45 -11.75 -8.45
N VAL A 165 -12.70 -12.13 -9.49
CA VAL A 165 -12.62 -11.34 -10.72
C VAL A 165 -14.00 -11.21 -11.38
N ASN A 166 -14.79 -12.28 -11.44
CA ASN A 166 -16.15 -12.22 -11.97
C ASN A 166 -17.03 -11.26 -11.18
N VAL A 167 -17.00 -11.34 -9.85
CA VAL A 167 -17.75 -10.42 -8.98
C VAL A 167 -17.30 -8.97 -9.17
N LEU A 168 -16.01 -8.71 -9.29
CA LEU A 168 -15.49 -7.35 -9.51
C LEU A 168 -15.97 -6.77 -10.84
N GLU A 169 -15.90 -7.57 -11.91
CA GLU A 169 -16.35 -7.15 -13.25
C GLU A 169 -17.87 -6.99 -13.34
N GLU A 170 -18.65 -7.76 -12.59
CA GLU A 170 -20.10 -7.57 -12.44
C GLU A 170 -20.45 -6.28 -11.69
N ARG A 171 -19.62 -5.89 -10.71
CA ARG A 171 -19.83 -4.66 -9.93
C ARG A 171 -19.50 -3.42 -10.75
N GLN A 172 -18.38 -3.44 -11.47
CA GLN A 172 -17.98 -2.37 -12.38
C GLN A 172 -17.04 -2.96 -13.45
N PRO A 173 -17.45 -2.98 -14.74
CA PRO A 173 -16.61 -3.50 -15.81
C PRO A 173 -15.26 -2.78 -15.86
N GLY A 174 -14.16 -3.54 -15.92
CA GLY A 174 -12.78 -3.03 -15.90
C GLY A 174 -12.16 -2.89 -14.51
N LEU A 175 -12.93 -3.06 -13.43
CA LEU A 175 -12.43 -2.90 -12.05
C LEU A 175 -11.28 -3.85 -11.72
N SER A 176 -11.34 -5.11 -12.17
CA SER A 176 -10.27 -6.06 -11.89
C SER A 176 -8.95 -5.64 -12.55
N ARG A 177 -8.99 -5.09 -13.76
CA ARG A 177 -7.81 -4.56 -14.46
C ARG A 177 -7.25 -3.31 -13.77
N ALA A 178 -8.12 -2.40 -13.37
CA ALA A 178 -7.74 -1.17 -12.68
C ALA A 178 -7.07 -1.42 -11.31
N LEU A 179 -7.33 -2.56 -10.66
CA LEU A 179 -6.76 -2.86 -9.35
C LEU A 179 -5.23 -2.90 -9.31
N LEU A 180 -4.56 -3.21 -10.44
CA LEU A 180 -3.09 -3.16 -10.52
C LEU A 180 -2.56 -1.74 -10.31
N GLY A 181 -2.98 -0.78 -11.15
CA GLY A 181 -2.57 0.62 -11.01
C GLY A 181 -3.05 1.23 -9.70
N TYR A 182 -4.25 0.84 -9.24
CA TYR A 182 -4.76 1.24 -7.93
C TYR A 182 -3.89 0.78 -6.77
N HIS A 183 -3.44 -0.49 -6.78
CA HIS A 183 -2.61 -1.05 -5.73
C HIS A 183 -1.25 -0.37 -5.66
N ALA A 184 -0.59 -0.20 -6.81
CA ALA A 184 0.65 0.53 -6.92
C ALA A 184 0.49 2.00 -6.51
N PHE A 185 -0.60 2.67 -6.88
CA PHE A 185 -0.82 4.07 -6.51
C PHE A 185 -1.09 4.29 -5.02
N THR A 186 -1.86 3.39 -4.40
CA THR A 186 -2.28 3.53 -2.98
C THR A 186 -1.26 3.01 -1.97
N GLY A 187 -0.15 2.44 -2.45
CA GLY A 187 0.97 1.93 -1.65
C GLY A 187 1.14 0.42 -1.79
N CYS A 188 2.31 -0.03 -2.26
CA CYS A 188 2.78 -1.41 -2.26
C CYS A 188 4.23 -1.46 -1.79
N ASP A 189 4.94 -2.58 -1.97
CA ASP A 189 6.35 -2.67 -1.55
C ASP A 189 7.26 -1.66 -2.29
N PHE A 190 6.84 -1.20 -3.47
CA PHE A 190 7.55 -0.20 -4.28
C PHE A 190 7.11 1.26 -4.03
N THR A 191 5.97 1.49 -3.37
CA THR A 191 5.39 2.84 -3.24
C THR A 191 4.87 3.10 -1.83
N SER A 192 5.12 4.30 -1.32
CA SER A 192 4.62 4.66 0.02
C SER A 192 3.10 4.67 0.07
N SER A 193 2.55 4.19 1.20
CA SER A 193 1.12 4.33 1.46
C SER A 193 0.74 5.75 1.87
N PHE A 194 -0.47 6.16 1.52
CA PHE A 194 -1.00 7.46 1.95
C PHE A 194 -1.24 7.47 3.48
N TYR A 195 -0.72 8.51 4.16
CA TYR A 195 -0.76 8.61 5.61
C TYR A 195 -2.18 8.47 6.18
N ARG A 196 -2.38 7.49 7.07
CA ARG A 196 -3.66 7.12 7.70
C ARG A 196 -4.79 6.79 6.70
N LYS A 197 -4.44 6.34 5.49
CA LYS A 197 -5.41 5.88 4.48
C LYS A 197 -5.17 4.42 4.14
N GLY A 198 -6.10 3.55 4.53
CA GLY A 198 -6.16 2.17 4.04
C GLY A 198 -6.81 2.08 2.67
N LYS A 199 -6.66 0.95 1.98
CA LYS A 199 -7.14 0.71 0.60
C LYS A 199 -8.64 0.47 0.45
N LEU A 200 -9.42 0.33 1.53
CA LEU A 200 -10.86 0.07 1.40
C LEU A 200 -11.65 1.33 1.00
N LYS A 201 -11.45 2.43 1.73
CA LYS A 201 -12.17 3.69 1.47
C LYS A 201 -11.85 4.30 0.10
N PRO A 202 -10.59 4.33 -0.38
CA PRO A 202 -10.28 4.82 -1.72
C PRO A 202 -10.86 3.93 -2.81
N LEU A 203 -10.95 2.61 -2.60
CA LEU A 203 -11.63 1.72 -3.54
C LEU A 203 -13.13 2.05 -3.66
N GLU A 204 -13.80 2.36 -2.55
CA GLU A 204 -15.19 2.84 -2.59
C GLU A 204 -15.35 4.16 -3.37
N ILE A 205 -14.32 5.03 -3.37
CA ILE A 205 -14.32 6.26 -4.18
C ILE A 205 -14.28 5.92 -5.68
N VAL A 206 -13.48 4.92 -6.07
CA VAL A 206 -13.43 4.41 -7.44
C VAL A 206 -14.78 3.81 -7.85
N GLU A 207 -15.36 2.95 -7.00
CA GLU A 207 -16.63 2.26 -7.30
C GLU A 207 -17.82 3.23 -7.40
N LYS A 208 -17.79 4.35 -6.69
CA LYS A 208 -18.85 5.38 -6.72
C LYS A 208 -18.71 6.35 -7.90
N ASP A 209 -17.60 6.31 -8.63
CA ASP A 209 -17.38 7.18 -9.79
C ASP A 209 -18.12 6.66 -11.02
N ALA A 210 -19.38 7.09 -11.18
CA ALA A 210 -20.23 6.73 -12.30
C ALA A 210 -19.65 7.13 -13.67
N ALA A 211 -18.78 8.15 -13.72
CA ALA A 211 -18.12 8.57 -14.94
C ALA A 211 -16.93 7.68 -15.33
N GLY A 212 -16.48 6.79 -14.44
CA GLY A 212 -15.37 5.85 -14.69
C GLY A 212 -14.01 6.51 -14.88
N ARG A 213 -13.83 7.77 -14.47
CA ARG A 213 -12.57 8.52 -14.61
C ARG A 213 -11.46 7.92 -13.75
N TYR A 214 -11.76 7.56 -12.50
CA TYR A 214 -10.78 6.92 -11.61
C TYR A 214 -10.44 5.50 -12.06
N LEU A 215 -11.46 4.78 -12.55
CA LEU A 215 -11.25 3.46 -13.13
C LEU A 215 -10.32 3.53 -14.34
N HIS A 216 -10.56 4.48 -15.24
CA HIS A 216 -9.72 4.72 -16.41
C HIS A 216 -8.30 5.12 -16.01
N LEU A 217 -8.15 6.06 -15.06
CA LEU A 217 -6.85 6.47 -14.51
C LEU A 217 -6.01 5.26 -14.08
N PHE A 218 -6.56 4.39 -13.23
CA PHE A 218 -5.82 3.25 -12.70
C PHE A 218 -5.62 2.13 -13.74
N THR A 219 -6.47 2.07 -14.75
CA THR A 219 -6.24 1.19 -15.91
C THR A 219 -5.04 1.68 -16.72
N CYS A 220 -4.98 2.98 -17.04
CA CYS A 220 -3.86 3.58 -17.77
C CYS A 220 -2.54 3.48 -17.00
N MET A 221 -2.53 3.64 -15.67
CA MET A 221 -1.32 3.45 -14.86
C MET A 221 -0.70 2.05 -15.00
N GLY A 222 -1.49 1.04 -15.38
CA GLY A 222 -1.02 -0.34 -15.60
C GLY A 222 -0.61 -0.65 -17.04
N GLU A 223 -0.56 0.35 -17.92
CA GLU A 223 -0.27 0.22 -19.35
C GLU A 223 1.00 0.99 -19.72
N VAL A 224 1.79 0.44 -20.65
CA VAL A 224 3.08 1.02 -21.06
C VAL A 224 2.90 2.41 -21.67
N ASP A 225 1.90 2.57 -22.54
CA ASP A 225 1.58 3.83 -23.22
C ASP A 225 0.33 4.51 -22.60
N GLY A 226 0.06 4.23 -21.32
CA GLY A 226 -1.12 4.75 -20.65
C GLY A 226 -1.03 6.26 -20.39
N ASP A 227 -2.03 7.01 -20.85
CA ASP A 227 -2.13 8.45 -20.59
C ASP A 227 -2.67 8.70 -19.16
N VAL A 228 -1.74 8.86 -18.20
CA VAL A 228 -2.09 9.06 -16.80
C VAL A 228 -2.45 10.52 -16.55
N ASN A 229 -3.75 10.79 -16.41
CA ASN A 229 -4.25 12.14 -16.12
C ASN A 229 -3.96 12.55 -14.66
N ILE A 230 -2.96 13.43 -14.49
CA ILE A 230 -2.51 13.94 -13.18
C ILE A 230 -3.58 14.78 -12.46
N GLU A 231 -4.44 15.49 -13.18
CA GLU A 231 -5.52 16.27 -12.57
C GLU A 231 -6.58 15.35 -11.93
N VAL A 232 -6.92 14.25 -12.60
CA VAL A 232 -7.84 13.22 -12.08
C VAL A 232 -7.20 12.51 -10.87
N ALA A 233 -5.91 12.19 -10.94
CA ALA A 233 -5.18 11.63 -9.80
C ALA A 233 -5.17 12.58 -8.60
N SER A 234 -4.95 13.88 -8.83
CA SER A 234 -4.97 14.91 -7.79
C SER A 234 -6.34 15.05 -7.15
N GLU A 235 -7.41 15.09 -7.95
CA GLU A 235 -8.80 15.09 -7.45
C GLU A 235 -9.08 13.82 -6.61
N PHE A 236 -8.61 12.66 -7.06
CA PHE A 236 -8.76 11.40 -6.32
C PHE A 236 -8.10 11.47 -4.94
N VAL A 237 -6.86 11.95 -4.86
CA VAL A 237 -6.14 12.14 -3.59
C VAL A 237 -6.88 13.13 -2.69
N CYS A 238 -7.36 14.25 -3.23
CA CYS A 238 -8.13 15.21 -2.44
C CYS A 238 -9.40 14.58 -1.85
N LYS A 239 -10.13 13.77 -2.64
CA LYS A 239 -11.27 12.98 -2.14
C LYS A 239 -10.89 11.97 -1.06
N MET A 240 -9.74 11.29 -1.19
CA MET A 240 -9.24 10.38 -0.13
C MET A 240 -9.05 11.09 1.21
N TYR A 241 -8.66 12.36 1.17
CA TYR A 241 -8.51 13.22 2.36
C TYR A 241 -9.79 13.97 2.75
N SER A 242 -10.95 13.57 2.23
CA SER A 242 -12.26 14.16 2.50
C SER A 242 -12.37 15.63 2.07
N GLN A 243 -11.65 16.01 1.01
CA GLN A 243 -11.66 17.35 0.44
C GLN A 243 -12.18 17.32 -1.01
N PRO A 244 -13.44 16.95 -1.25
CA PRO A 244 -13.97 16.65 -2.59
C PRO A 244 -14.09 17.86 -3.52
N LYS A 245 -14.01 19.08 -2.97
CA LYS A 245 -14.07 20.33 -3.72
C LYS A 245 -12.69 20.84 -4.13
N VAL A 246 -11.64 20.29 -3.50
CA VAL A 246 -10.25 20.66 -3.76
C VAL A 246 -9.73 19.78 -4.88
N ARG A 247 -8.99 20.39 -5.82
CA ARG A 247 -8.39 19.69 -6.95
C ARG A 247 -6.86 19.71 -6.91
N SER A 248 -6.27 20.62 -6.14
CA SER A 248 -4.83 20.67 -5.91
C SER A 248 -4.46 19.87 -4.66
N VAL A 249 -3.53 18.92 -4.80
CA VAL A 249 -3.01 18.18 -3.64
C VAL A 249 -2.33 19.13 -2.65
N ASP A 250 -1.70 20.19 -3.12
CA ASP A 250 -1.02 21.17 -2.26
C ASP A 250 -2.02 22.01 -1.48
N GLU A 251 -3.12 22.44 -2.11
CA GLU A 251 -4.26 23.03 -1.39
C GLU A 251 -4.81 22.07 -0.34
N ALA A 252 -4.96 20.79 -0.68
CA ALA A 252 -5.46 19.79 0.26
C ALA A 252 -4.50 19.55 1.43
N ARG A 253 -3.19 19.53 1.16
CA ARG A 253 -2.14 19.43 2.19
C ARG A 253 -2.16 20.63 3.10
N TYR A 254 -2.25 21.83 2.55
CA TYR A 254 -2.27 23.03 3.35
C TYR A 254 -3.58 23.08 4.18
N ASN A 255 -4.73 22.65 3.64
CA ASN A 255 -6.00 22.47 4.40
C ASN A 255 -5.80 21.57 5.57
N LYS A 256 -5.04 20.50 5.37
CA LYS A 256 -4.72 19.61 6.45
C LYS A 256 -3.75 20.24 7.44
N LEU A 257 -2.70 20.90 6.96
CA LEU A 257 -1.69 21.58 7.76
C LEU A 257 -2.36 22.55 8.71
N MET A 258 -3.31 23.33 8.26
CA MET A 258 -3.83 24.41 9.09
C MET A 258 -5.07 24.06 9.88
N GLN A 259 -5.69 22.92 9.58
CA GLN A 259 -6.43 22.19 10.60
C GLN A 259 -5.52 21.78 11.77
N MET A 260 -4.19 21.64 11.55
CA MET A 260 -3.21 21.28 12.58
C MET A 260 -2.48 22.50 13.20
N THR A 261 -2.10 23.52 12.41
CA THR A 261 -1.19 24.63 12.80
C THR A 261 -1.87 25.93 13.18
N GLY A 262 -3.20 26.01 13.15
CA GLY A 262 -3.89 27.22 13.60
C GLY A 262 -3.43 27.75 14.97
N LYS A 263 -2.84 26.91 15.83
CA LYS A 263 -2.39 27.31 17.17
C LYS A 263 -0.87 27.58 17.15
N ILE A 264 -0.41 28.84 17.13
CA ILE A 264 0.85 29.15 17.84
C ILE A 264 0.57 28.70 19.27
N ASP A 265 1.35 27.75 19.79
CA ASP A 265 1.17 27.35 21.17
C ASP A 265 1.73 28.46 22.06
N GLN A 266 0.89 29.46 22.33
CA GLN A 266 1.21 30.58 23.22
C GLN A 266 1.71 30.08 24.58
N ARG A 267 1.40 28.84 24.97
CA ARG A 267 1.90 28.22 26.19
C ARG A 267 3.37 27.85 26.09
N ALA A 268 3.86 27.46 24.92
CA ALA A 268 5.28 27.23 24.69
C ALA A 268 6.10 28.53 24.87
N GLN A 269 5.51 29.67 24.50
CA GLN A 269 6.09 30.99 24.74
C GLN A 269 6.15 31.33 26.24
N TYR A 270 5.07 31.06 26.98
CA TYR A 270 5.04 31.24 28.44
C TYR A 270 6.18 30.48 29.13
N VAL A 271 6.31 29.19 28.83
CA VAL A 271 7.33 28.31 29.41
C VAL A 271 8.74 28.80 29.07
N SER A 272 8.96 29.26 27.84
CA SER A 272 10.26 29.76 27.39
C SER A 272 10.70 31.04 28.12
N ILE A 273 9.76 31.96 28.41
CA ILE A 273 10.05 33.18 29.19
C ILE A 273 10.42 32.80 30.63
N LEU A 274 9.67 31.89 31.23
CA LEU A 274 9.96 31.33 32.55
C LEU A 274 11.36 30.72 32.63
N TRP A 275 11.75 29.94 31.62
CA TRP A 275 13.09 29.35 31.54
C TRP A 275 14.19 30.40 31.35
N ASN A 276 13.96 31.44 30.56
CA ASN A 276 14.93 32.52 30.38
C ASN A 276 15.09 33.37 31.65
N HIS A 277 14.03 33.44 32.46
CA HIS A 277 14.05 34.07 33.76
C HIS A 277 14.57 33.17 34.89
N ALA A 278 15.03 31.95 34.60
CA ALA A 278 15.44 30.99 35.64
C ALA A 278 16.54 31.49 36.58
N ASN A 279 17.30 32.52 36.18
CA ASN A 279 18.33 33.15 37.01
C ASN A 279 17.77 34.23 37.97
N PHE A 280 16.49 34.55 37.88
CA PHE A 280 15.80 35.45 38.83
C PHE A 280 15.07 34.62 39.90
N ALA A 281 15.00 35.16 41.11
CA ALA A 281 14.34 34.49 42.24
C ALA A 281 12.83 34.28 42.04
N CYS A 282 12.19 35.07 41.18
CA CYS A 282 10.77 34.99 40.82
C CYS A 282 10.62 35.02 39.29
N PRO A 283 10.76 33.87 38.61
CA PRO A 283 10.85 33.83 37.14
C PRO A 283 9.52 34.13 36.42
N ASP A 284 8.40 34.01 37.13
CA ASP A 284 7.05 34.33 36.69
C ASP A 284 6.61 35.76 37.07
N GLN A 285 7.50 36.58 37.63
CA GLN A 285 7.14 37.90 38.13
C GLN A 285 6.59 38.80 37.00
N GLY A 286 5.33 39.21 37.15
CA GLY A 286 4.63 40.03 36.16
C GLY A 286 4.11 39.27 34.95
N LEU A 287 4.22 37.94 34.93
CA LEU A 287 3.67 37.06 33.90
C LEU A 287 2.38 36.43 34.40
N SER A 288 1.31 36.53 33.60
CA SER A 288 0.10 35.75 33.84
C SER A 288 -0.01 34.68 32.76
N PRO A 289 -0.09 33.38 33.11
CA PRO A 289 -0.29 32.33 32.12
C PRO A 289 -1.57 32.52 31.30
N THR A 290 -2.56 33.24 31.81
CA THR A 290 -3.80 33.55 31.06
C THR A 290 -3.57 34.40 29.81
N ASP A 291 -2.46 35.13 29.76
CA ASP A 291 -2.09 35.96 28.61
C ASP A 291 -1.36 35.14 27.52
N TYR A 292 -1.07 33.87 27.80
CA TYR A 292 -0.24 33.00 26.98
C TYR A 292 -0.91 31.67 26.68
N GLY A 293 -2.16 31.75 26.21
CA GLY A 293 -2.89 30.58 25.79
C GLY A 293 -3.28 29.64 26.94
N TRP A 294 -3.45 30.17 28.15
CA TRP A 294 -4.14 29.50 29.26
C TRP A 294 -5.38 30.30 29.71
N SER A 295 -6.28 29.68 30.47
CA SER A 295 -7.44 30.31 31.10
C SER A 295 -7.57 29.80 32.53
N ALA A 296 -7.91 30.67 33.47
CA ALA A 296 -8.05 30.30 34.88
C ALA A 296 -9.42 29.68 35.18
N ASN A 297 -9.44 28.60 35.96
CA ASN A 297 -10.64 27.93 36.43
C ASN A 297 -10.48 27.52 37.91
N GLY A 298 -11.01 28.34 38.82
CA GLY A 298 -10.77 28.20 40.25
C GLY A 298 -9.28 28.37 40.57
N ASN A 299 -8.67 27.34 41.15
CA ASN A 299 -7.25 27.33 41.50
C ASN A 299 -6.36 26.64 40.44
N LEU A 300 -6.89 26.36 39.25
CA LEU A 300 -6.21 25.60 38.19
C LEU A 300 -6.16 26.41 36.88
N LEU A 301 -5.14 26.14 36.05
CA LEU A 301 -4.97 26.71 34.71
C LEU A 301 -5.31 25.68 33.63
N GLN A 302 -5.92 26.12 32.54
CA GLN A 302 -6.33 25.27 31.42
C GLN A 302 -5.89 25.84 30.06
N PRO A 303 -5.52 25.03 29.06
CA PRO A 303 -5.05 25.49 27.75
C PRO A 303 -6.15 26.18 26.89
N VAL A 304 -5.84 27.30 26.23
CA VAL A 304 -6.64 28.00 25.21
C VAL A 304 -6.29 27.52 23.81
N TRP A 305 -7.29 27.29 23.00
CA TRP A 305 -7.21 26.56 21.75
C TRP A 305 -7.63 27.50 20.59
N PHE A 306 -6.80 27.76 19.55
CA PHE A 306 -7.11 28.54 18.29
C PHE A 306 -8.50 28.34 17.71
N ASP A 307 -8.88 29.43 17.05
CA ASP A 307 -10.16 29.91 16.62
C ASP A 307 -10.18 30.53 15.19
N GLY A 308 -9.09 30.52 14.41
CA GLY A 308 -8.98 31.11 13.05
C GLY A 308 -9.07 30.15 11.84
N PRO A 309 -8.85 30.63 10.59
CA PRO A 309 -8.98 29.82 9.38
C PRO A 309 -7.73 29.00 9.07
N SER A 310 -7.95 27.83 8.49
CA SER A 310 -6.87 26.97 8.08
C SER A 310 -6.13 27.55 6.84
N LEU A 311 -6.83 27.98 5.78
CA LEU A 311 -6.45 28.59 4.45
C LEU A 311 -5.18 29.48 4.26
N PRO A 312 -4.61 29.74 3.04
CA PRO A 312 -4.32 31.13 2.69
C PRO A 312 -4.87 31.46 1.29
N ASP A 313 -4.98 32.75 0.98
CA ASP A 313 -5.68 33.21 -0.23
C ASP A 313 -4.85 33.04 -1.54
N ALA A 314 -3.63 32.53 -1.47
CA ALA A 314 -2.71 32.41 -2.61
C ALA A 314 -2.93 31.18 -3.52
N LEU A 315 -3.81 30.25 -3.15
CA LEU A 315 -4.23 29.14 -4.04
C LEU A 315 -5.22 29.59 -5.13
N PHE A 316 -5.47 30.90 -5.23
CA PHE A 316 -6.45 31.57 -6.09
C PHE A 316 -5.83 32.53 -7.12
N THR A 317 -4.58 32.34 -7.58
CA THR A 317 -4.10 33.12 -8.73
C THR A 317 -4.56 32.47 -10.04
N ASP A 318 -5.43 33.18 -10.75
CA ASP A 318 -5.94 32.82 -12.06
C ASP A 318 -4.80 32.54 -13.04
N ARG A 319 -5.01 31.50 -13.84
CA ARG A 319 -4.28 31.21 -15.08
C ARG A 319 -4.12 32.51 -15.87
N ASP A 320 -2.88 32.90 -16.09
CA ASP A 320 -2.50 34.14 -16.75
C ASP A 320 -3.30 34.40 -18.03
N ASN A 321 -3.69 35.66 -18.13
CA ASN A 321 -4.34 36.26 -19.28
C ASN A 321 -3.64 35.88 -20.59
N ASN A 322 -4.45 35.39 -21.53
CA ASN A 322 -4.22 35.48 -22.96
C ASN A 322 -3.69 36.87 -23.38
N LYS A 323 -2.47 36.96 -23.91
CA LYS A 323 -2.13 37.34 -25.30
C LYS A 323 -0.73 37.96 -25.46
N ASP A 324 -0.01 37.39 -26.42
CA ASP A 324 0.87 38.01 -27.42
C ASP A 324 1.92 39.04 -26.97
N ASP A 325 3.21 38.70 -27.12
CA ASP A 325 3.93 39.09 -28.33
C ASP A 325 5.29 38.39 -28.47
N SER A 326 5.68 38.28 -29.74
CA SER A 326 6.73 37.49 -30.38
C SER A 326 8.21 37.87 -30.10
N ASN A 327 9.06 36.87 -30.41
CA ASN A 327 10.41 36.93 -31.02
C ASN A 327 11.68 36.72 -30.15
N ASP A 328 12.31 35.58 -30.46
CA ASP A 328 13.71 35.37 -30.87
C ASP A 328 14.85 35.08 -29.86
N THR A 329 15.50 33.94 -30.16
CA THR A 329 16.93 33.56 -30.04
C THR A 329 17.59 33.26 -28.67
N CYS A 330 17.79 31.95 -28.44
CA CYS A 330 19.03 31.21 -28.11
C CYS A 330 20.19 31.92 -27.34
N SER A 331 20.57 31.36 -26.18
CA SER A 331 21.94 30.88 -25.91
C SER A 331 22.03 30.13 -24.57
N ASP A 332 22.76 29.00 -24.59
CA ASP A 332 23.23 28.26 -23.41
C ASP A 332 24.02 29.14 -22.43
N SER A 333 23.83 28.90 -21.13
CA SER A 333 24.93 28.87 -20.16
C SER A 333 24.47 28.24 -18.84
N ASP A 334 25.19 27.19 -18.45
CA ASP A 334 25.17 26.53 -17.15
C ASP A 334 25.11 27.50 -15.95
N GLU A 335 24.25 27.21 -14.98
CA GLU A 335 24.63 27.39 -13.58
C GLU A 335 23.88 26.41 -12.66
N THR A 336 24.64 25.46 -12.13
CA THR A 336 24.30 24.56 -11.04
C THR A 336 24.06 25.33 -9.74
N THR A 337 22.98 25.02 -9.01
CA THR A 337 22.97 25.24 -7.55
C THR A 337 22.17 24.15 -6.84
N ILE A 338 22.93 23.18 -6.33
CA ILE A 338 22.51 22.19 -5.34
C ILE A 338 22.37 22.93 -4.00
N VAL A 339 21.19 22.93 -3.39
CA VAL A 339 21.03 23.26 -1.97
C VAL A 339 20.72 21.98 -1.21
N LYS A 340 21.73 21.51 -0.48
CA LYS A 340 21.65 20.48 0.55
C LYS A 340 20.81 21.02 1.72
N SER A 341 19.79 20.28 2.12
CA SER A 341 19.17 20.41 3.44
C SER A 341 19.67 19.25 4.29
N THR A 342 20.54 19.56 5.25
CA THR A 342 21.05 18.61 6.24
C THR A 342 20.07 18.48 7.39
N ASP A 343 19.59 17.26 7.60
CA ASP A 343 18.95 16.82 8.85
C ASP A 343 19.96 16.83 10.01
N VAL A 344 19.51 17.26 11.18
CA VAL A 344 20.17 16.97 12.46
C VAL A 344 19.07 16.56 13.44
N ASP A 345 18.94 15.24 13.62
CA ASP A 345 18.27 14.63 14.77
C ASP A 345 19.13 14.78 16.02
N SER A 346 18.49 15.02 17.17
CA SER A 346 19.07 14.71 18.47
C SER A 346 18.00 14.11 19.37
N ASP A 347 18.11 12.80 19.57
CA ASP A 347 17.36 12.02 20.54
C ASP A 347 17.69 12.45 21.98
N ALA A 348 16.67 12.56 22.82
CA ALA A 348 16.78 12.37 24.26
C ALA A 348 15.46 11.78 24.79
N ASP A 349 15.52 10.50 25.14
CA ASP A 349 14.55 9.79 25.98
C ASP A 349 14.42 10.47 27.34
N ASP A 350 13.18 10.69 27.82
CA ASP A 350 12.81 10.18 29.15
C ASP A 350 11.29 10.01 29.32
N HIS A 351 10.96 9.03 30.13
CA HIS A 351 9.70 8.29 30.21
C HIS A 351 8.63 8.89 31.17
N ILE A 352 7.36 8.49 30.92
CA ILE A 352 6.19 8.37 31.84
C ILE A 352 5.28 9.61 32.05
N TYR A 353 4.03 9.55 31.54
CA TYR A 353 2.80 9.31 32.32
C TYR A 353 1.57 9.04 31.43
N HIS A 354 0.64 8.27 32.00
CA HIS A 354 -0.58 7.66 31.48
C HIS A 354 -1.79 8.60 31.27
N GLU A 355 -2.63 8.20 30.28
CA GLU A 355 -4.12 8.21 30.18
C GLU A 355 -4.97 9.51 30.20
N PRO A 356 -6.26 9.51 29.75
CA PRO A 356 -7.12 8.42 29.25
C PRO A 356 -7.88 8.68 27.91
N SER A 357 -8.61 7.62 27.53
CA SER A 357 -9.65 7.36 26.52
C SER A 357 -10.82 8.37 26.49
N ASP A 358 -11.76 8.40 25.54
CA ASP A 358 -12.57 7.33 24.95
C ASP A 358 -13.14 7.73 23.57
N ASP A 359 -13.19 6.76 22.65
CA ASP A 359 -14.48 6.33 22.10
C ASP A 359 -14.34 4.84 21.75
N GLU A 360 -15.10 4.07 22.53
CA GLU A 360 -14.94 2.65 22.84
C GLU A 360 -15.18 1.70 21.66
N ALA A 361 -14.36 0.65 21.70
CA ALA A 361 -14.73 -0.67 21.22
C ALA A 361 -15.67 -1.33 22.25
N TRP A 362 -16.79 -1.87 21.77
CA TRP A 362 -17.62 -2.84 22.48
C TRP A 362 -17.88 -3.99 21.51
N SER A 363 -17.91 -5.26 21.87
CA SER A 363 -17.36 -6.09 22.94
C SER A 363 -17.76 -7.50 22.51
N GLU A 364 -16.84 -8.46 22.57
CA GLU A 364 -17.18 -9.88 22.56
C GLU A 364 -17.72 -10.24 23.94
N ASP A 365 -18.83 -10.96 23.98
CA ASP A 365 -19.30 -11.84 25.05
C ASP A 365 -20.30 -12.78 24.36
N SER A 366 -20.42 -14.07 24.61
CA SER A 366 -19.68 -15.07 25.38
C SER A 366 -20.46 -16.36 25.12
N ASP A 367 -19.79 -17.47 24.88
CA ASP A 367 -20.43 -18.78 24.82
C ASP A 367 -21.07 -19.13 26.17
N THR A 368 -22.33 -19.55 26.14
CA THR A 368 -22.92 -20.40 27.19
C THR A 368 -23.73 -21.51 26.53
N ASP A 369 -23.21 -22.73 26.68
CA ASP A 369 -23.92 -24.00 26.51
C ASP A 369 -25.11 -24.08 27.48
N SER A 370 -26.27 -24.53 26.97
CA SER A 370 -27.10 -25.53 27.68
C SER A 370 -28.28 -26.02 26.84
N GLN A 371 -28.20 -27.31 26.49
CA GLN A 371 -29.22 -28.36 26.64
C GLN A 371 -30.41 -28.47 25.66
N ASP A 372 -30.45 -29.67 25.06
CA ASP A 372 -31.63 -30.39 24.57
C ASP A 372 -32.80 -30.35 25.56
N VAL A 373 -34.04 -30.15 25.07
CA VAL A 373 -35.22 -30.97 25.39
C VAL A 373 -36.25 -30.88 24.25
N ASP A 374 -36.71 -32.07 23.83
CA ASP A 374 -37.85 -32.47 22.97
C ASP A 374 -37.83 -32.27 21.45
#